data_AF-A0A7C7DY67-F1
#
_entry.id   AF-A0A7C7DY67-F1
#
_cell.length_a   1.000
_cell.length_b   1.000
_cell.length_c   1.000
_cell.angle_alpha   90.00
_cell.angle_beta   90.00
_cell.angle_gamma   90.00
#
_symmetry.space_group_name_H-M   'P 1'
#
loop_
_entity.id
_entity.type
_entity.pdbx_description
1 polymer ?
#
loop_
_entity_poly.entity_id
_entity_poly.type
_entity_poly.pdbx_seq_one_letter_code
_entity_poly.pdbx_strand_id
1 'polypeptide(L)'
;MKNFLKFLFFAAVVAGVVYVLKQVFAPANGGSAATSGVLPSQPVKSLDDAPLGGKISEELLKILVCPEDKGPLELVDDGKFLLNPRNGYKYPIRNGIPVMLIEEGKKYRDPNFAPKAA
;
A
#
# COMPACT_ATOMS: atom_id res chain seq x y z
N MET A 1 53.18 -4.49 15.89
CA MET A 1 51.87 -4.46 16.59
C MET A 1 51.08 -3.15 16.41
N LYS A 2 51.72 -1.99 16.20
CA LYS A 2 51.06 -0.68 16.12
C LYS A 2 50.14 -0.47 14.89
N ASN A 3 50.41 -1.18 13.78
CA ASN A 3 49.62 -1.08 12.55
C ASN A 3 48.33 -1.93 12.61
N PHE A 4 48.35 -3.01 13.39
CA PHE A 4 47.18 -3.87 13.60
C PHE A 4 46.12 -3.17 14.46
N LEU A 5 46.55 -2.46 15.50
CA LEU A 5 45.63 -1.68 16.35
C LEU A 5 44.98 -0.52 15.60
N LYS A 6 45.70 0.13 14.67
CA LYS A 6 45.14 1.15 13.76
C LYS A 6 44.10 0.56 12.80
N PHE A 7 44.34 -0.65 12.31
CA PHE A 7 43.41 -1.35 11.42
C PHE A 7 42.10 -1.71 12.14
N LEU A 8 42.19 -2.20 13.38
CA LEU A 8 41.02 -2.47 14.22
C LEU A 8 40.20 -1.21 14.50
N PHE A 9 40.87 -0.08 14.75
CA PHE A 9 40.20 1.20 14.98
C PHE A 9 39.45 1.68 13.72
N PHE A 10 40.08 1.57 12.55
CA PHE A 10 39.46 1.94 11.27
C PHE A 10 38.26 1.04 10.94
N ALA A 11 38.38 -0.27 11.16
CA ALA A 11 37.30 -1.22 10.95
C ALA A 11 36.08 -0.92 11.85
N ALA A 12 36.32 -0.58 13.12
CA ALA A 12 35.26 -0.21 14.06
C ALA A 12 34.55 1.09 13.65
N VAL A 13 35.29 2.10 13.18
CA VAL A 13 34.72 3.37 12.70
C VAL A 13 33.88 3.14 11.44
N VAL A 14 34.38 2.36 10.48
CA VAL A 14 33.62 2.04 9.25
C VAL A 14 32.36 1.25 9.59
N ALA A 15 32.43 0.25 10.46
CA ALA A 15 31.26 -0.49 10.92
C ALA A 15 30.24 0.42 11.62
N GLY A 16 30.70 1.36 12.44
CA GLY A 16 29.85 2.36 13.08
C GLY A 16 29.17 3.29 12.09
N VAL A 17 29.90 3.81 11.10
CA VAL A 17 29.34 4.68 10.03
C VAL A 17 28.32 3.92 9.20
N VAL A 18 28.60 2.67 8.83
CA VAL A 18 27.64 1.82 8.09
C VAL A 18 26.39 1.54 8.93
N TYR A 19 26.55 1.30 10.24
CA TYR A 19 25.43 1.10 11.15
C TYR A 19 24.54 2.35 11.25
N VAL A 20 25.14 3.54 11.41
CA VAL A 20 24.42 4.82 11.48
C VAL A 20 23.74 5.14 10.14
N LEU A 21 24.43 4.95 9.01
CA LEU A 21 23.83 5.12 7.68
C LEU A 21 22.63 4.18 7.49
N LYS A 22 22.76 2.92 7.90
CA LYS A 22 21.63 1.98 7.87
C LYS A 22 20.51 2.43 8.80
N GLN A 23 20.79 3.04 9.95
CA GLN A 23 19.76 3.47 10.89
C GLN A 23 19.04 4.76 10.43
N VAL A 24 19.73 5.66 9.73
CA VAL A 24 19.16 6.91 9.19
C VAL A 24 18.42 6.68 7.85
N PHE A 25 18.95 5.80 7.00
CA PHE A 25 18.39 5.51 5.68
C PHE A 25 17.65 4.17 5.59
N ALA A 26 17.43 3.48 6.71
CA ALA A 26 16.52 2.33 6.73
C ALA A 26 15.11 2.85 6.39
N PRO A 27 14.49 2.34 5.31
CA PRO A 27 13.10 2.66 5.05
C PRO A 27 12.30 2.12 6.23
N ALA A 28 11.43 2.95 6.78
CA ALA A 28 10.35 2.50 7.64
C ALA A 28 9.45 1.60 6.81
N ASN A 29 9.84 0.32 6.68
CA ASN A 29 8.92 -0.73 6.28
C ASN A 29 7.98 -0.91 7.48
N GLY A 30 7.01 0.00 7.59
CA GLY A 30 5.75 -0.21 8.28
C GLY A 30 4.99 -1.29 7.52
N GLY A 31 5.55 -2.50 7.51
CA GLY A 31 4.83 -3.69 7.14
C GLY A 31 3.80 -3.92 8.24
N SER A 32 2.63 -3.31 8.08
CA SER A 32 1.41 -3.75 8.75
C SER A 32 1.21 -5.21 8.35
N ALA A 33 1.77 -6.10 9.17
CA ALA A 33 1.37 -7.48 9.19
C ALA A 33 -0.14 -7.45 9.47
N ALA A 34 -0.92 -7.95 8.52
CA ALA A 34 -2.34 -8.14 8.68
C ALA A 34 -2.57 -9.18 9.79
N THR A 35 -2.51 -8.72 11.04
CA THR A 35 -2.89 -9.48 12.23
C THR A 35 -4.13 -8.81 12.80
N SER A 36 -5.25 -9.52 12.70
CA SER A 36 -6.54 -9.30 13.34
C SER A 36 -6.68 -8.03 14.21
N GLY A 37 -7.55 -7.12 13.77
CA GLY A 37 -8.36 -6.28 14.66
C GLY A 37 -7.65 -5.30 15.59
N VAL A 38 -6.38 -4.96 15.37
CA VAL A 38 -5.73 -3.87 16.11
C VAL A 38 -6.11 -2.53 15.47
N LEU A 39 -6.88 -1.72 16.21
CA LEU A 39 -7.14 -0.33 15.83
C LEU A 39 -5.80 0.44 15.81
N PRO A 40 -5.58 1.34 14.84
CA PRO A 40 -4.36 2.15 14.80
C PRO A 40 -4.23 2.98 16.08
N SER A 41 -2.99 3.14 16.57
CA SER A 41 -2.68 3.92 17.79
C SER A 41 -3.05 5.39 17.68
N GLN A 42 -3.28 5.87 16.46
CA GLN A 42 -3.85 7.17 16.17
C GLN A 42 -5.16 6.96 15.37
N PRO A 43 -6.28 7.58 15.79
CA PRO A 43 -7.52 7.48 15.05
C PRO A 43 -7.36 8.14 13.67
N VAL A 44 -7.71 7.39 12.61
CA VAL A 44 -7.79 7.95 11.27
C VAL A 44 -8.99 8.89 11.24
N LYS A 45 -8.77 10.18 10.99
CA LYS A 45 -9.81 11.21 11.07
C LYS A 45 -10.76 11.18 9.87
N SER A 46 -10.25 10.82 8.69
CA SER A 46 -11.04 10.66 7.48
C SER A 46 -10.52 9.49 6.61
N LEU A 47 -11.37 8.98 5.71
CA LEU A 47 -10.99 7.91 4.78
C LEU A 47 -9.84 8.33 3.85
N ASP A 48 -9.80 9.61 3.49
CA ASP A 48 -8.80 10.13 2.55
C ASP A 48 -7.38 10.18 3.15
N ASP A 49 -7.28 10.28 4.47
CA ASP A 49 -6.01 10.31 5.20
C ASP A 49 -5.32 8.94 5.25
N ALA A 50 -6.06 7.85 5.06
CA ALA A 50 -5.48 6.51 5.08
C ALA A 50 -4.64 6.27 3.80
N PRO A 51 -3.41 5.75 3.90
CA PRO A 51 -2.55 5.57 2.73
C PRO A 51 -3.12 4.53 1.76
N LEU A 52 -2.94 4.80 0.46
CA LEU A 52 -3.34 3.89 -0.61
C LEU A 52 -2.44 2.64 -0.66
N GLY A 53 -3.04 1.53 -1.09
CA GLY A 53 -2.41 0.21 -1.21
C GLY A 53 -2.49 -0.63 0.05
N GLY A 54 -1.60 -1.61 0.13
CA GLY A 54 -1.58 -2.66 1.16
C GLY A 54 -1.84 -4.04 0.56
N LYS A 55 -1.54 -5.09 1.32
CA LYS A 55 -1.67 -6.47 0.84
C LYS A 55 -3.12 -6.94 0.94
N ILE A 56 -3.66 -7.45 -0.15
CA ILE A 56 -4.94 -8.16 -0.22
C ILE A 56 -4.67 -9.60 -0.64
N SER A 57 -5.44 -10.54 -0.10
CA SER A 57 -5.37 -11.95 -0.52
C SER A 57 -5.98 -12.16 -1.91
N GLU A 58 -5.35 -13.02 -2.70
CA GLU A 58 -5.85 -13.38 -4.04
C GLU A 58 -7.24 -14.04 -3.98
N GLU A 59 -7.53 -14.79 -2.91
CA GLU A 59 -8.83 -15.39 -2.69
C GLU A 59 -9.94 -14.34 -2.52
N LEU A 60 -9.67 -13.26 -1.77
CA LEU A 60 -10.61 -12.15 -1.63
C LEU A 60 -10.84 -11.46 -2.98
N LEU A 61 -9.77 -11.19 -3.75
CA LEU A 61 -9.91 -10.56 -5.08
C LEU A 61 -10.84 -11.34 -6.01
N LYS A 62 -10.83 -12.68 -5.93
CA LYS A 62 -11.67 -13.54 -6.78
C LYS A 62 -13.16 -13.44 -6.47
N ILE A 63 -13.54 -13.04 -5.25
CA ILE A 63 -14.94 -12.92 -4.83
C ILE A 63 -15.46 -11.47 -4.87
N LEU A 64 -14.58 -10.48 -4.98
CA LEU A 64 -14.97 -9.08 -5.02
C LEU A 64 -15.68 -8.73 -6.33
N VAL A 65 -16.79 -8.02 -6.20
CA VAL A 65 -17.60 -7.51 -7.31
C VAL A 65 -17.92 -6.04 -7.09
N CYS A 66 -18.22 -5.32 -8.17
CA CYS A 66 -18.62 -3.92 -8.06
C CYS A 66 -19.88 -3.78 -7.18
N PRO A 67 -19.89 -2.87 -6.18
CA PRO A 67 -21.06 -2.67 -5.32
C PRO A 67 -22.28 -2.13 -6.05
N GLU A 68 -22.11 -1.42 -7.17
CA GLU A 68 -23.23 -0.84 -7.94
C GLU A 68 -23.87 -1.85 -8.88
N ASP A 69 -23.10 -2.52 -9.75
CA ASP A 69 -23.63 -3.39 -10.82
C ASP A 69 -23.35 -4.89 -10.62
N LYS A 70 -22.64 -5.27 -9.56
CA LYS A 70 -22.28 -6.65 -9.18
C LYS A 70 -21.41 -7.40 -10.20
N GLY A 71 -20.85 -6.74 -11.21
CA GLY A 71 -19.95 -7.39 -12.15
C GLY A 71 -18.47 -7.39 -11.71
N PRO A 72 -17.58 -7.99 -12.51
CA PRO A 72 -16.16 -8.14 -12.18
C PRO A 72 -15.41 -6.80 -12.10
N LEU A 73 -14.29 -6.84 -11.38
CA LEU A 73 -13.36 -5.72 -11.15
C LEU A 73 -11.94 -6.09 -11.60
N GLU A 74 -11.19 -5.10 -12.08
CA GLU A 74 -9.78 -5.22 -12.48
C GLU A 74 -8.89 -4.51 -11.46
N LEU A 75 -7.81 -5.16 -11.03
CA LEU A 75 -6.82 -4.54 -10.16
C LEU A 75 -5.90 -3.62 -10.99
N VAL A 76 -5.80 -2.35 -10.63
CA VAL A 76 -5.03 -1.33 -11.37
C VAL A 76 -4.14 -0.50 -10.43
N ASP A 77 -3.32 0.38 -11.02
CA ASP A 77 -2.38 1.29 -10.33
C ASP A 77 -1.50 0.57 -9.30
N ASP A 78 -0.81 -0.49 -9.73
CA ASP A 78 0.06 -1.32 -8.88
C ASP A 78 -0.66 -1.92 -7.66
N GLY A 79 -1.95 -2.24 -7.81
CA GLY A 79 -2.74 -2.85 -6.73
C GLY A 79 -3.35 -1.86 -5.76
N LYS A 80 -3.42 -0.57 -6.11
CA LYS A 80 -4.02 0.48 -5.25
C LYS A 80 -5.51 0.68 -5.50
N PHE A 81 -6.03 0.21 -6.64
CA PHE A 81 -7.44 0.42 -6.99
C PHE A 81 -8.06 -0.81 -7.65
N LEU A 82 -9.38 -0.93 -7.48
CA LEU A 82 -10.23 -1.86 -8.22
C LEU A 82 -11.09 -1.07 -9.21
N LEU A 83 -10.86 -1.27 -10.50
CA LEU A 83 -11.58 -0.63 -11.59
C LEU A 83 -12.74 -1.50 -12.07
N ASN A 84 -13.92 -0.91 -12.22
CA ASN A 84 -14.99 -1.51 -13.00
C ASN A 84 -14.84 -1.08 -14.48
N PRO A 85 -14.55 -2.00 -15.41
CA PRO A 85 -14.33 -1.67 -16.83
C PRO A 85 -15.61 -1.31 -17.60
N ARG A 86 -16.80 -1.40 -16.99
CA ARG A 86 -18.09 -1.07 -17.61
C ARG A 86 -18.52 0.36 -17.35
N ASN A 87 -18.40 0.83 -16.10
CA ASN A 87 -18.83 2.17 -15.69
C ASN A 87 -17.66 3.12 -15.36
N GLY A 88 -16.44 2.60 -15.23
CA GLY A 88 -15.22 3.36 -14.92
C GLY A 88 -15.05 3.69 -13.44
N TYR A 89 -15.91 3.17 -12.56
CA TYR A 89 -15.79 3.43 -11.13
C TYR A 89 -14.53 2.76 -10.59
N LYS A 90 -13.82 3.48 -9.74
CA LYS A 90 -12.49 3.10 -9.29
C LYS A 90 -12.44 3.13 -7.77
N TYR A 91 -12.42 1.95 -7.14
CA TYR A 91 -12.49 1.81 -5.70
C TYR A 91 -11.08 1.76 -5.10
N PRO A 92 -10.70 2.68 -4.18
CA PRO A 92 -9.37 2.67 -3.59
C PRO A 92 -9.21 1.51 -2.60
N ILE A 93 -8.01 0.94 -2.58
CA ILE A 93 -7.56 0.04 -1.52
C ILE A 93 -6.74 0.89 -0.56
N ARG A 94 -7.09 0.91 0.73
CA ARG A 94 -6.37 1.67 1.75
C ARG A 94 -6.00 0.75 2.92
N ASN A 95 -4.73 0.71 3.30
CA ASN A 95 -4.20 -0.23 4.29
C ASN A 95 -4.59 -1.70 4.03
N GLY A 96 -4.69 -2.11 2.76
CA GLY A 96 -5.12 -3.46 2.37
C GLY A 96 -6.63 -3.70 2.50
N ILE A 97 -7.43 -2.66 2.75
CA ILE A 97 -8.89 -2.73 2.84
C ILE A 97 -9.49 -2.07 1.58
N PRO A 98 -10.21 -2.82 0.74
CA PRO A 98 -11.00 -2.25 -0.36
C PRO A 98 -12.12 -1.35 0.17
N VAL A 99 -12.14 -0.09 -0.25
CA VAL A 99 -13.22 0.85 0.08
C VAL A 99 -14.35 0.67 -0.95
N MET A 100 -15.22 -0.31 -0.70
CA MET A 100 -16.30 -0.72 -1.61
C MET A 100 -17.56 0.17 -1.48
N LEU A 101 -17.37 1.49 -1.46
CA LEU A 101 -18.45 2.48 -1.42
C LEU A 101 -18.66 3.07 -2.82
N ILE A 102 -19.92 3.21 -3.24
CA ILE A 102 -20.27 3.73 -4.57
C ILE A 102 -19.71 5.15 -4.76
N GLU A 103 -19.77 5.97 -3.73
CA GLU A 103 -19.39 7.38 -3.78
C GLU A 103 -17.87 7.56 -3.93
N GLU A 104 -17.09 6.70 -3.30
CA GLU A 104 -15.64 6.63 -3.50
C GLU A 104 -15.32 6.13 -4.92
N GLY A 105 -16.05 5.13 -5.42
CA GLY A 105 -15.91 4.65 -6.79
C GLY A 105 -16.12 5.76 -7.84
N LYS A 106 -17.14 6.59 -7.65
CA LYS A 106 -17.42 7.76 -8.51
C LYS A 106 -16.37 8.85 -8.39
N LYS A 107 -15.87 9.11 -7.18
CA LYS A 107 -14.86 10.14 -6.88
C LYS A 107 -13.56 9.93 -7.67
N TYR A 108 -13.13 8.68 -7.86
CA TYR A 108 -11.91 8.33 -8.59
C TYR A 108 -12.14 7.92 -10.05
N ARG A 109 -13.38 8.03 -10.54
CA ARG A 109 -13.71 7.75 -11.94
C ARG A 109 -13.01 8.76 -12.85
N ASP A 110 -12.36 8.27 -13.90
CA ASP A 110 -11.81 9.13 -14.95
C ASP A 110 -12.96 9.85 -15.69
N PRO A 111 -12.98 11.20 -15.75
CA PRO A 111 -13.99 11.95 -16.51
C PRO A 111 -14.06 11.56 -17.99
N ASN A 112 -12.93 11.17 -18.58
CA ASN A 112 -12.83 10.78 -19.99
C ASN A 112 -12.95 9.26 -20.20
N PHE A 113 -13.45 8.54 -19.19
CA PHE A 113 -13.57 7.09 -19.27
C PHE A 113 -14.44 6.64 -20.45
N ALA A 114 -13.85 5.81 -21.31
CA ALA A 114 -14.55 5.07 -22.34
C ALA A 114 -14.75 3.61 -21.87
N PRO A 115 -15.99 3.09 -21.82
CA PRO A 115 -16.24 1.70 -21.48
C PRO A 115 -15.45 0.75 -22.38
N LYS A 116 -14.78 -0.22 -21.78
CA LYS A 116 -14.18 -1.32 -22.54
C LYS A 116 -15.33 -2.19 -23.03
N ALA A 117 -15.45 -2.37 -24.34
CA ALA A 117 -16.41 -3.30 -24.91
C ALA A 117 -16.15 -4.69 -24.30
N ALA A 118 -17.22 -5.32 -23.79
CA ALA A 118 -17.20 -6.63 -23.15
C ALA A 118 -16.87 -7.74 -24.14
#